data_AF-A0A9E0TUN1-F1
#
_entry.id   AF-A0A9E0TUN1-F1
#
_cell.length_a   1.000
_cell.length_b   1.000
_cell.length_c   1.000
_cell.angle_alpha   90.00
_cell.angle_beta   90.00
_cell.angle_gamma   90.00
#
_symmetry.space_group_name_H-M   'P 1'
#
loop_
_entity.id
_entity.type
_entity.pdbx_description
1 polymer ?
#
loop_
_entity_poly.entity_id
_entity_poly.type
_entity_poly.pdbx_seq_one_letter_code
_entity_poly.pdbx_strand_id
1 'polypeptide(L)'
;MTRIEVEGREVLIQKISSTLWKVSTPILEGSGEFSEELNESLKLLEQMKWENVGTVEIDNVTGTIHWTQQIHPSNFGKEFPQFLKDAQEWAELLSQKFPIAK
;
A
#
# COMPACT_ATOMS: atom_id res chain seq x y z
N MET A 1 -14.81 -2.56 8.15
CA MET A 1 -13.90 -2.32 7.02
C MET A 1 -14.72 -2.40 5.75
N THR A 2 -14.50 -1.51 4.81
CA THR A 2 -15.18 -1.47 3.51
C THR A 2 -14.17 -1.78 2.42
N ARG A 3 -14.52 -2.64 1.47
CA ARG A 3 -13.71 -2.97 0.31
C ARG A 3 -14.38 -2.40 -0.94
N ILE A 4 -13.62 -1.69 -1.76
CA ILE A 4 -14.08 -1.15 -3.05
C ILE A 4 -13.07 -1.51 -4.14
N GLU A 5 -13.51 -1.44 -5.38
CA GLU A 5 -12.66 -1.57 -6.56
C GLU A 5 -12.60 -0.23 -7.29
N VAL A 6 -11.40 0.24 -7.57
CA VAL A 6 -11.15 1.49 -8.30
C VAL A 6 -10.19 1.17 -9.43
N GLU A 7 -10.63 1.33 -10.68
CA GLU A 7 -9.79 1.08 -11.86
C GLU A 7 -9.15 -0.33 -11.89
N GLY A 8 -9.88 -1.35 -11.42
CA GLY A 8 -9.38 -2.73 -11.34
C GLY A 8 -8.47 -3.03 -10.14
N ARG A 9 -8.28 -2.06 -9.24
CA ARG A 9 -7.47 -2.19 -8.03
C ARG A 9 -8.35 -2.29 -6.79
N GLU A 10 -8.05 -3.27 -5.93
CA GLU A 10 -8.71 -3.40 -4.63
C GLU A 10 -8.25 -2.29 -3.68
N VAL A 11 -9.20 -1.57 -3.07
CA VAL A 11 -8.92 -0.60 -2.03
C VAL A 11 -9.73 -0.92 -0.78
N LEU A 12 -9.03 -1.04 0.34
CA LEU A 12 -9.58 -1.23 1.67
C LEU A 12 -9.70 0.13 2.36
N ILE A 13 -10.90 0.47 2.85
CA ILE A 13 -11.17 1.67 3.62
C ILE A 13 -11.61 1.27 5.02
N GLN A 14 -10.83 1.67 6.01
CA GLN A 14 -11.13 1.49 7.43
C GLN A 14 -11.40 2.85 8.08
N LYS A 15 -12.63 3.05 8.52
CA LYS A 15 -13.01 4.22 9.31
C LYS A 15 -12.40 4.12 10.71
N ILE A 16 -11.38 4.94 11.01
CA ILE A 16 -10.81 5.06 12.36
C ILE A 16 -11.71 5.95 13.21
N SER A 17 -12.12 7.10 12.67
CA SER A 17 -13.03 8.05 13.31
C SER A 17 -13.93 8.73 12.27
N SER A 18 -14.74 9.71 12.69
CA SER A 18 -15.50 10.57 11.77
C SER A 18 -14.61 11.48 10.92
N THR A 19 -13.40 11.79 11.38
CA THR A 19 -12.47 12.75 10.76
C THR A 19 -11.25 12.10 10.14
N LEU A 20 -11.02 10.81 10.37
CA LEU A 20 -9.82 10.10 9.93
C LEU A 20 -10.15 8.69 9.46
N TRP A 21 -9.80 8.39 8.20
CA TRP A 21 -9.92 7.06 7.61
C TRP A 21 -8.54 6.54 7.24
N LYS A 22 -8.35 5.22 7.30
CA LYS A 22 -7.19 4.51 6.76
C LYS A 22 -7.60 3.91 5.41
N VAL A 23 -6.83 4.20 4.37
CA VAL A 23 -6.96 3.56 3.06
C VAL A 23 -5.75 2.68 2.81
N SER A 24 -5.96 1.54 2.17
CA SER A 24 -4.91 0.56 1.90
C SER A 24 -5.18 -0.16 0.57
N THR A 25 -4.13 -0.42 -0.21
CA THR A 25 -4.21 -1.18 -1.47
C THR A 25 -2.98 -2.07 -1.59
N PRO A 26 -3.11 -3.30 -2.14
CA PRO A 26 -1.95 -4.07 -2.52
C PRO A 26 -1.15 -3.32 -3.60
N ILE A 27 0.17 -3.35 -3.47
CA ILE A 27 1.14 -2.83 -4.45
C ILE A 27 2.11 -3.91 -4.93
N LEU A 28 2.20 -5.03 -4.21
CA LEU A 28 2.89 -6.25 -4.65
C LEU A 28 2.17 -7.44 -4.02
N GLU A 29 1.72 -8.39 -4.83
CA GLU A 29 1.16 -9.66 -4.35
C GLU A 29 2.26 -10.71 -4.38
N GLY A 30 2.63 -11.24 -3.21
CA GLY A 30 3.54 -12.37 -3.10
C GLY A 30 2.79 -13.71 -3.18
N SER A 31 3.57 -14.78 -3.35
CA SER A 31 3.09 -16.16 -3.40
C SER A 31 3.37 -16.93 -2.10
N GLY A 32 3.61 -16.23 -0.99
CA GLY A 32 3.98 -16.82 0.30
C GLY A 32 5.16 -16.11 0.95
N GLU A 33 6.07 -16.87 1.57
CA GLU A 33 7.23 -16.32 2.27
C GLU A 33 8.19 -15.63 1.30
N PHE A 34 8.51 -14.37 1.59
CA PHE A 34 9.54 -13.61 0.88
C PHE A 34 10.93 -14.18 1.15
N SER A 35 11.83 -14.13 0.16
CA SER A 35 13.24 -14.49 0.38
C SER A 35 13.88 -13.60 1.44
N GLU A 36 14.94 -14.09 2.09
CA GLU A 36 15.65 -13.34 3.15
C GLU A 36 16.17 -11.99 2.65
N GLU A 37 16.69 -11.94 1.43
CA GLU A 37 17.14 -10.71 0.75
C GLU A 37 15.99 -9.72 0.49
N LEU A 38 14.81 -10.23 0.12
CA LEU A 38 13.62 -9.40 -0.05
C LEU A 38 13.14 -8.89 1.31
N ASN A 39 13.14 -9.72 2.34
CA ASN A 39 12.78 -9.35 3.71
C ASN A 39 13.68 -8.23 4.28
N GLU A 40 14.98 -8.26 4.01
CA GLU A 40 15.87 -7.16 4.42
C GLU A 40 15.56 -5.86 3.67
N SER A 41 15.33 -5.95 2.36
CA SER A 41 14.92 -4.81 1.53
C SER A 41 13.57 -4.24 1.97
N LEU A 42 12.66 -5.11 2.39
CA LEU A 42 11.33 -4.79 2.87
C LEU A 42 11.34 -4.10 4.24
N LYS A 43 12.19 -4.56 5.17
CA LYS A 43 12.40 -3.87 6.45
C LYS A 43 12.88 -2.43 6.27
N LEU A 44 13.72 -2.20 5.25
CA LEU A 44 14.16 -0.85 4.90
C LEU A 44 13.01 -0.01 4.34
N LEU A 45 12.12 -0.60 3.53
CA LEU A 45 10.94 0.06 3.00
C LEU A 45 9.89 0.38 4.07
N GLU A 46 9.65 -0.49 5.04
CA GLU A 46 8.77 -0.22 6.20
C GLU A 46 9.28 0.97 7.04
N GLN A 47 10.60 1.15 7.11
CA GLN A 47 11.24 2.26 7.81
C GLN A 47 11.17 3.58 7.02
N MET A 48 10.93 3.53 5.72
CA MET A 48 10.77 4.72 4.89
C MET A 48 9.40 5.36 5.15
N LYS A 49 9.38 6.28 6.12
CA LYS A 49 8.31 7.28 6.22
C LYS A 49 8.61 8.39 5.23
N TRP A 50 7.85 8.46 4.15
CA TRP A 50 7.90 9.61 3.27
C TRP A 50 7.23 10.78 3.97
N GLU A 51 7.90 11.94 3.97
CA GLU A 51 7.40 13.15 4.60
C GLU A 51 6.00 13.47 4.06
N ASN A 52 4.99 13.08 4.84
CA ASN A 52 3.58 13.49 4.81
C ASN A 52 2.52 12.69 4.02
N VAL A 53 2.68 11.40 3.65
CA VAL A 53 1.59 10.78 2.86
C VAL A 53 1.25 9.32 3.20
N GLY A 54 2.19 8.37 3.28
CA GLY A 54 1.81 6.99 3.55
C GLY A 54 2.94 6.11 4.07
N THR A 55 2.60 4.86 4.36
CA THR A 55 3.50 3.83 4.87
C THR A 55 3.27 2.53 4.10
N VAL A 56 4.35 1.80 3.86
CA VAL A 56 4.28 0.43 3.40
C VAL A 56 3.97 -0.48 4.58
N GLU A 57 2.96 -1.34 4.44
CA GLU A 57 2.61 -2.38 5.41
C GLU A 57 2.76 -3.75 4.75
N ILE A 58 3.40 -4.69 5.43
CA ILE A 58 3.67 -6.02 4.89
C ILE A 58 2.80 -7.04 5.61
N ASP A 59 1.98 -7.75 4.85
CA ASP A 59 1.28 -8.93 5.32
C ASP A 59 2.17 -10.15 5.10
N ASN A 60 2.88 -10.55 6.16
CA ASN A 60 3.75 -11.73 6.15
C ASN A 60 3.00 -13.06 5.99
N VAL A 61 1.67 -13.08 6.21
CA VAL A 61 0.87 -14.31 6.04
C VAL A 61 0.58 -14.57 4.58
N THR A 62 0.21 -13.51 3.85
CA THR A 62 -0.09 -13.61 2.41
C THR A 62 1.12 -13.32 1.53
N GLY A 63 2.19 -12.76 2.10
CA GLY A 63 3.28 -12.21 1.31
C GLY A 63 2.85 -10.98 0.51
N THR A 64 1.84 -10.23 0.96
CA THR A 64 1.34 -9.07 0.22
C THR A 64 1.91 -7.79 0.81
N ILE A 65 2.39 -6.90 -0.05
CA ILE A 65 2.81 -5.56 0.33
C ILE A 65 1.68 -4.60 0.03
N HIS A 66 1.31 -3.81 1.03
CA HIS A 66 0.27 -2.81 0.96
C HIS A 66 0.87 -1.40 1.02
N TRP A 67 0.36 -0.50 0.17
CA TRP A 67 0.48 0.92 0.40
C TRP A 67 -0.70 1.38 1.25
N THR A 68 -0.39 2.03 2.37
CA THR A 68 -1.38 2.46 3.35
C THR A 68 -1.22 3.95 3.62
N GLN A 69 -2.33 4.66 3.74
CA GLN A 69 -2.36 6.08 4.06
C GLN A 69 -3.53 6.42 4.99
N GLN A 70 -3.33 7.41 5.86
CA GLN A 70 -4.43 8.05 6.56
C GLN A 70 -4.94 9.24 5.75
N ILE A 71 -6.25 9.32 5.56
CA ILE A 71 -6.91 10.42 4.85
C ILE A 71 -8.03 11.03 5.67
N HIS A 72 -8.28 12.32 5.46
CA HIS A 72 -9.39 13.06 6.03
C HIS A 72 -10.59 13.00 5.07
N PRO A 73 -11.78 12.58 5.53
CA PRO A 73 -12.97 12.54 4.67
C PRO A 73 -13.33 13.92 4.07
N SER A 74 -13.04 15.00 4.80
CA SER A 74 -13.22 16.38 4.31
C SER A 74 -12.33 16.73 3.11
N ASN A 75 -11.21 16.02 2.94
CA ASN A 75 -10.23 16.21 1.87
C ASN A 75 -10.20 15.01 0.91
N PHE A 76 -11.19 14.12 0.97
CA PHE A 76 -11.19 12.85 0.23
C PHE A 76 -10.92 13.06 -1.28
N GLY A 77 -11.54 14.07 -1.90
CA GLY A 77 -11.36 14.37 -3.32
C GLY A 77 -9.95 14.82 -3.74
N LYS A 78 -9.05 15.10 -2.79
CA LYS A 78 -7.63 15.42 -3.06
C LYS A 78 -6.70 14.32 -2.56
N GLU A 79 -6.93 13.83 -1.35
CA GLU A 79 -6.04 12.86 -0.71
C GLU A 79 -6.21 11.45 -1.32
N PHE A 80 -7.43 11.05 -1.71
CA PHE A 80 -7.67 9.72 -2.29
C PHE A 80 -7.07 9.55 -3.70
N PRO A 81 -7.18 10.52 -4.63
CA PRO A 81 -6.47 10.42 -5.91
C PRO A 81 -4.94 10.40 -5.77
N GLN A 82 -4.39 11.19 -4.83
CA GLN A 82 -2.95 11.17 -4.55
C GLN A 82 -2.51 9.81 -4.01
N PHE A 83 -3.28 9.23 -3.08
CA PHE A 83 -3.07 7.87 -2.57
C PHE A 83 -2.97 6.83 -3.70
N LEU A 84 -3.89 6.87 -4.66
CA LEU A 84 -3.89 5.94 -5.79
C LEU A 84 -2.67 6.13 -6.70
N LYS A 85 -2.29 7.38 -6.94
CA LYS A 85 -1.11 7.72 -7.73
C LYS A 85 0.16 7.19 -7.07
N ASP A 86 0.33 7.44 -5.78
CA ASP A 86 1.49 6.96 -5.01
C ASP A 86 1.54 5.42 -4.99
N ALA A 87 0.38 4.76 -4.82
CA ALA A 87 0.28 3.30 -4.89
C ALA A 87 0.70 2.74 -6.25
N GLN A 88 0.36 3.41 -7.35
CA GLN A 88 0.74 3.01 -8.70
C GLN A 88 2.25 3.17 -8.93
N GLU A 89 2.82 4.31 -8.54
CA GLU A 89 4.26 4.56 -8.62
C GLU A 89 5.06 3.50 -7.83
N TRP A 90 4.58 3.14 -6.63
CA TRP A 90 5.17 2.07 -5.84
C TRP A 90 5.06 0.70 -6.50
N ALA A 91 3.89 0.35 -7.03
CA ALA A 91 3.71 -0.93 -7.72
C ALA A 91 4.67 -1.05 -8.91
N GLU A 92 4.87 0.03 -9.67
CA GLU A 92 5.82 0.08 -10.78
C GLU A 92 7.27 -0.07 -10.30
N LEU A 93 7.68 0.70 -9.27
CA LEU A 93 9.01 0.61 -8.67
C LEU A 93 9.33 -0.80 -8.16
N LEU A 94 8.40 -1.42 -7.43
CA LEU A 94 8.57 -2.76 -6.90
C LEU A 94 8.61 -3.80 -8.01
N SER A 95 7.78 -3.67 -9.07
CA SER A 95 7.79 -4.60 -10.21
C SER A 95 9.12 -4.60 -10.97
N GLN A 96 9.81 -3.46 -11.03
CA GLN A 96 11.13 -3.33 -11.67
C GLN A 96 12.25 -3.94 -10.81
N LYS A 97 12.18 -3.77 -9.49
CA LYS A 97 13.20 -4.27 -8.55
C LYS A 97 13.04 -5.74 -8.21
N PHE A 98 11.80 -6.21 -8.21
CA PHE A 98 11.42 -7.55 -7.80
C PHE A 98 10.53 -8.16 -8.89
N PRO A 99 11.13 -8.63 -10.00
CA PRO A 99 10.38 -9.35 -11.01
C PRO A 99 9.85 -10.64 -10.37
N ILE A 100 8.58 -10.65 -9.99
CA ILE A 100 7.88 -11.87 -9.58
C ILE A 100 7.92 -12.80 -10.80
N ALA A 101 8.66 -13.91 -10.68
CA ALA A 101 8.66 -14.94 -11.71
C ALA A 101 7.22 -15.46 -11.85
N LYS A 102 6.61 -15.17 -13.01
CA LYS A 102 5.31 -15.73 -13.39
C LYS A 102 5.39 -17.23 -13.59
#